data_AF-A0A1C6AA62-F1
#
_entry.id   AF-A0A1C6AA62-F1
#
_cell.length_a   1.000
_cell.length_b   1.000
_cell.length_c   1.000
_cell.angle_alpha   90.00
_cell.angle_beta   90.00
_cell.angle_gamma   90.00
#
_symmetry.space_group_name_H-M   'P 1'
#
loop_
_entity.id
_entity.type
_entity.pdbx_description
1 polymer ?
#
loop_
_entity_poly.entity_id
_entity_poly.type
_entity_poly.pdbx_seq_one_letter_code
_entity_poly.pdbx_strand_id
1 'polypeptide(L)' 'MGNKELCHPYLNSNGKMVHGAAALNHYIHTVKGGVQNYNDEIGIEYITSFVKEHSDIINAGYAEKAKRERFRVIK' A
#
# COMPACT_ATOMS: atom_id res chain seq x y z
N MET A 1 1.85 12.95 0.75
CA MET A 1 3.29 12.66 0.69
C MET A 1 3.90 13.49 -0.41
N GLY A 2 4.89 14.33 -0.07
CA GLY A 2 5.62 15.09 -1.08
C GLY A 2 6.63 14.20 -1.80
N ASN A 3 6.90 14.43 -3.10
CA ASN A 3 7.88 13.67 -3.90
C ASN A 3 9.28 13.52 -3.24
N LYS A 4 9.63 14.40 -2.29
CA LYS A 4 10.89 14.34 -1.55
C LYS A 4 10.95 13.21 -0.52
N GLU A 5 9.83 12.76 0.03
CA GLU A 5 9.77 11.69 1.03
C GLU A 5 9.94 10.31 0.41
N LEU A 6 9.52 10.15 -0.85
CA LEU A 6 9.58 8.88 -1.59
C LEU A 6 11.01 8.42 -1.91
N CYS A 7 11.95 9.35 -2.07
CA CYS A 7 13.28 9.01 -2.61
C CYS A 7 14.31 8.62 -1.55
N HIS A 8 13.99 8.65 -0.25
CA HIS A 8 14.90 8.31 0.86
C HIS A 8 16.36 8.77 0.67
N PRO A 9 16.63 10.10 0.65
CA PRO A 9 17.98 10.62 0.45
C PRO A 9 19.00 10.07 1.48
N TYR A 10 20.23 9.83 1.03
CA TYR A 10 21.31 9.32 1.90
C TYR A 10 22.68 9.92 1.55
N LEU A 11 23.61 9.91 2.50
CA LEU A 11 25.02 10.26 2.30
C LEU A 11 25.78 9.03 1.80
N ASN A 12 26.48 9.15 0.67
CA ASN A 12 27.34 8.07 0.18
C ASN A 12 28.72 8.07 0.88
N SER A 13 29.55 7.07 0.58
CA SER A 13 30.90 6.91 1.13
C SER A 13 31.83 8.10 0.86
N ASN A 14 31.51 8.94 -0.13
CA ASN A 14 32.30 10.11 -0.51
C ASN A 14 31.76 11.39 0.15
N GLY A 15 30.81 11.28 1.09
CA GLY A 15 30.18 12.42 1.77
C GLY A 15 29.21 13.21 0.89
N LYS A 16 28.84 12.70 -0.29
CA LYS A 16 27.90 13.36 -1.21
C LYS A 16 26.48 12.88 -0.94
N MET A 17 25.55 13.83 -0.84
CA MET A 17 24.12 13.54 -0.76
C MET A 17 23.61 12.98 -2.09
N VAL A 18 22.96 11.82 -2.02
CA VAL A 18 22.30 11.15 -3.14
C VAL A 18 20.80 11.37 -3.01
N HIS A 19 20.16 11.74 -4.11
CA HIS A 19 18.73 12.05 -4.19
C HIS A 19 18.07 11.37 -5.40
N GLY A 20 16.75 11.46 -5.46
CA GLY A 20 15.95 11.00 -6.61
C GLY A 20 15.96 9.48 -6.79
N ALA A 21 15.89 9.04 -8.04
CA ALA A 21 15.77 7.61 -8.37
C ALA A 21 16.94 6.76 -7.85
N ALA A 22 18.16 7.31 -7.80
CA ALA A 22 19.32 6.61 -7.26
C ALA A 22 19.19 6.33 -5.75
N ALA A 23 18.61 7.27 -5.00
CA ALA A 23 18.37 7.11 -3.57
C ALA A 23 17.23 6.13 -3.29
N LEU A 24 16.17 6.17 -4.10
CA LEU A 24 15.09 5.18 -4.03
C LEU A 24 15.59 3.77 -4.34
N ASN A 25 16.37 3.59 -5.41
CA ASN A 25 16.92 2.28 -5.76
C ASN A 25 17.82 1.73 -4.65
N HIS A 26 18.66 2.58 -4.05
CA HIS A 26 19.46 2.19 -2.90
C HIS A 26 18.55 1.69 -1.76
N TYR A 27 17.52 2.44 -1.40
CA TYR A 27 16.56 2.05 -0.36
C TYR A 27 15.86 0.72 -0.66
N ILE A 28 15.38 0.53 -1.88
CA ILE A 28 14.70 -0.71 -2.30
C ILE A 28 15.62 -1.93 -2.09
N HIS A 29 16.86 -1.85 -2.54
CA HIS A 29 17.77 -2.99 -2.49
C HIS A 29 18.46 -3.19 -1.14
N THR A 30 18.72 -2.11 -0.38
CA THR A 30 19.48 -2.19 0.88
C THR A 30 18.60 -2.24 2.12
N VAL A 31 17.42 -1.60 2.09
CA VAL A 31 16.52 -1.53 3.25
C VAL A 31 15.35 -2.49 3.09
N LYS A 32 14.71 -2.52 1.92
CA LYS A 32 13.59 -3.43 1.68
C LYS A 32 14.01 -4.84 1.26
N GLY A 33 15.28 -5.02 0.89
CA GLY A 33 15.81 -6.32 0.46
C GLY A 33 15.35 -6.75 -0.93
N GLY A 34 14.81 -5.82 -1.75
CA GLY A 34 14.44 -6.07 -3.13
C GLY A 34 13.16 -5.36 -3.58
N VAL A 35 12.96 -5.36 -4.91
CA VAL A 35 11.81 -4.73 -5.56
C VAL A 35 10.50 -5.39 -5.14
N GLN A 36 10.47 -6.71 -5.00
CA GLN A 36 9.28 -7.46 -4.60
C GLN A 36 8.77 -6.99 -3.24
N ASN A 37 9.63 -7.00 -2.22
CA ASN A 37 9.27 -6.59 -0.86
C ASN A 37 8.79 -5.12 -0.80
N TYR A 38 9.44 -4.23 -1.55
CA TYR A 38 9.00 -2.82 -1.64
C TYR A 38 7.61 -2.69 -2.27
N ASN A 39 7.34 -3.43 -3.34
CA ASN A 39 6.04 -3.42 -4.00
C ASN A 39 4.95 -4.07 -3.14
N ASP A 40 5.28 -5.13 -2.40
CA ASP A 40 4.35 -5.78 -1.48
C ASP A 40 3.95 -4.80 -0.36
N GLU A 41 4.89 -4.04 0.19
CA GLU A 41 4.61 -2.99 1.19
C GLU A 41 3.68 -1.89 0.65
N ILE A 42 3.98 -1.37 -0.56
CA ILE A 42 3.11 -0.39 -1.22
C ILE A 42 1.71 -0.98 -1.45
N GLY A 43 1.64 -2.23 -1.91
CA GLY A 43 0.38 -2.92 -2.18
C GLY A 43 -0.46 -3.07 -0.91
N ILE A 44 0.17 -3.45 0.21
CA ILE A 44 -0.50 -3.56 1.52
C ILE A 44 -1.07 -2.20 1.96
N GLU A 45 -0.28 -1.14 1.88
CA GLU A 45 -0.72 0.20 2.29
C GLU A 45 -1.88 0.69 1.42
N TYR A 46 -1.79 0.46 0.10
CA TYR A 46 -2.84 0.84 -0.85
C TYR A 46 -4.14 0.07 -0.59
N ILE A 47 -4.07 -1.26 -0.47
CA ILE A 47 -5.24 -2.10 -0.19
C ILE A 47 -5.85 -1.72 1.16
N THR A 48 -5.03 -1.51 2.18
CA THR A 48 -5.49 -1.12 3.52
C THR A 48 -6.22 0.22 3.48
N SER A 49 -5.68 1.20 2.76
CA SER A 49 -6.29 2.52 2.59
C SER A 49 -7.62 2.42 1.84
N PHE A 50 -7.66 1.67 0.74
CA PHE A 50 -8.86 1.43 -0.04
C PHE A 50 -9.97 0.77 0.79
N VAL A 51 -9.64 -0.28 1.55
CA VAL A 51 -10.60 -0.96 2.42
C VAL A 51 -11.11 0.00 3.49
N LYS A 52 -10.24 0.79 4.13
CA LYS A 52 -10.67 1.78 5.13
C LYS A 52 -11.62 2.81 4.54
N GLU A 53 -11.32 3.32 3.35
CA GLU A 53 -12.12 4.35 2.68
C GLU A 53 -13.49 3.84 2.21
N HIS A 54 -13.60 2.59 1.81
CA HIS A 54 -14.84 2.04 1.20
C HIS A 54 -15.52 0.94 2.01
N SER A 55 -15.03 0.63 3.21
CA SER A 55 -15.56 -0.45 4.05
C SER A 55 -17.04 -0.27 4.38
N ASP A 56 -17.50 0.97 4.51
CA ASP A 56 -18.89 1.33 4.77
C ASP A 56 -19.84 0.82 3.68
N ILE A 57 -19.55 1.12 2.41
CA ILE A 57 -20.34 0.71 1.24
C ILE A 57 -20.29 -0.80 1.08
N ILE A 58 -19.09 -1.38 1.20
CA ILE A 58 -18.87 -2.82 1.09
C ILE A 58 -19.68 -3.57 2.16
N ASN A 59 -19.63 -3.11 3.41
CA ASN A 59 -20.36 -3.71 4.52
C ASN A 59 -21.87 -3.54 4.38
N ALA A 60 -22.35 -2.40 3.88
CA ALA A 60 -23.77 -2.20 3.59
C ALA A 60 -24.27 -3.19 2.53
N GLY A 61 -23.50 -3.41 1.47
CA GLY A 61 -23.80 -4.41 0.44
C GLY A 61 -23.86 -5.84 0.99
N TYR A 62 -22.93 -6.22 1.86
CA TYR A 62 -22.95 -7.51 2.53
C TYR A 62 -24.16 -7.67 3.46
N ALA A 63 -24.52 -6.64 4.22
CA ALA A 63 -25.69 -6.67 5.11
C ALA A 63 -26.98 -6.88 4.31
N GLU A 64 -27.16 -6.18 3.19
CA GLU A 64 -28.32 -6.34 2.31
C GLU A 64 -28.37 -7.73 1.66
N LYS A 65 -27.21 -8.26 1.23
CA LYS A 65 -27.13 -9.63 0.70
C LYS A 65 -27.50 -10.67 1.76
N ALA A 66 -26.96 -10.53 2.98
CA ALA A 66 -27.26 -11.43 4.09
C ALA A 66 -28.75 -11.39 4.48
N LYS A 67 -29.39 -10.21 4.46
CA LYS A 67 -30.84 -10.09 4.62
C LYS A 67 -31.57 -10.87 3.54
N ARG A 68 -31.25 -10.65 2.26
CA ARG A 68 -31.90 -11.35 1.13
C ARG A 68 -31.76 -12.87 1.20
N GLU A 69 -30.60 -13.38 1.61
CA GLU A 69 -30.37 -14.82 1.77
C GLU A 69 -31.23 -15.41 2.89
N ARG A 70 -31.39 -14.72 4.02
CA ARG A 70 -32.27 -15.17 5.12
C ARG A 70 -33.74 -15.17 4.76
N PHE A 71 -34.17 -14.24 3.90
CA PHE A 71 -35.55 -14.18 3.41
C PHE A 71 -35.80 -15.01 2.15
N ARG A 72 -34.79 -15.69 1.62
CA ARG A 72 -34.96 -16.63 0.50
C ARG A 72 -35.61 -17.90 1.05
N VAL A 73 -36.95 -17.89 1.07
CA VAL A 73 -37.77 -19.06 1.37
C VAL A 73 -37.33 -20.20 0.45
N ILE A 74 -36.82 -21.26 1.07
CA ILE A 74 -36.61 -22.55 0.39
C ILE A 74 -38.00 -23.02 -0.01
N LYS A 75 -38.24 -23.07 -1.32
CA LYS A 75 -39.48 -23.60 -1.91
C LYS A 75 -39.55 -25.11 -1.72
#